data_AF-A0A2N2DYA9-F1
#
_entry.id   AF-A0A2N2DYA9-F1
#
_cell.length_a   1.000
_cell.length_b   1.000
_cell.length_c   1.000
_cell.angle_alpha   90.00
_cell.angle_beta   90.00
_cell.angle_gamma   90.00
#
_symmetry.space_group_name_H-M   'P 1'
#
loop_
_entity.id
_entity.type
_entity.pdbx_description
1 polymer ?
#
loop_
_entity_poly.entity_id
_entity_poly.type
_entity_poly.pdbx_seq_one_letter_code
_entity_poly.pdbx_strand_id
1 'polypeptide(L)'
;MKERMSSLLFTILLGFFLMLLIIVNIFVFISGPARKIEADNRKLFQQVVESYALTDAAFVNRHVHDRITYVAYVGSNKEKLIFYDTDGVVFLLIDTPARPQSLDDLLTSGLIGESDITYGYFKSPVFVIDTDDRLQYMDVFGKTVFFLKKGE
;
A
#
# COMPACT_ATOMS: atom_id res chain seq x y z
N MET A 1 56.55 -19.31 -7.27
CA MET A 1 55.94 -19.01 -5.94
C MET A 1 55.24 -17.65 -5.92
N LYS A 2 55.86 -16.59 -6.44
CA LYS A 2 55.28 -15.23 -6.53
C LYS A 2 53.95 -15.15 -7.30
N GLU A 3 53.82 -15.87 -8.41
CA GLU A 3 52.58 -15.91 -9.22
C GLU A 3 51.42 -16.63 -8.51
N ARG A 4 51.69 -17.75 -7.83
CA ARG A 4 50.69 -18.45 -7.00
C ARG A 4 50.21 -17.58 -5.85
N MET A 5 51.10 -16.80 -5.24
CA MET A 5 50.76 -15.87 -4.16
C MET A 5 49.92 -14.69 -4.68
N SER A 6 50.21 -14.20 -5.88
CA SER A 6 49.43 -13.15 -6.56
C SER A 6 48.02 -13.64 -6.93
N SER A 7 47.86 -14.87 -7.42
CA SER A 7 46.54 -15.40 -7.76
C SER A 7 45.69 -15.66 -6.51
N LEU A 8 46.31 -16.12 -5.41
CA LEU A 8 45.63 -16.38 -4.15
C LEU A 8 45.16 -15.08 -3.49
N LEU A 9 45.99 -14.03 -3.51
CA LEU A 9 45.61 -12.67 -3.09
C LEU A 9 44.45 -12.13 -3.92
N PHE A 10 44.49 -12.32 -5.25
CA PHE A 10 43.41 -11.88 -6.14
C PHE A 10 42.09 -12.61 -5.86
N THR A 11 42.13 -13.92 -5.61
CA THR A 11 40.93 -14.69 -5.23
C THR A 11 40.35 -14.25 -3.89
N ILE A 12 41.19 -13.98 -2.89
CA ILE A 12 40.74 -13.47 -1.59
C ILE A 12 40.10 -12.08 -1.74
N LEU A 13 40.73 -11.19 -2.51
CA LEU A 13 40.19 -9.86 -2.79
C LEU A 13 38.83 -9.95 -3.50
N LEU A 14 38.71 -10.83 -4.49
CA LEU A 14 37.46 -11.06 -5.21
C LEU A 14 36.38 -11.63 -4.29
N GLY A 15 36.73 -12.54 -3.39
CA GLY A 15 35.83 -13.08 -2.37
C GLY A 15 35.34 -12.00 -1.39
N PHE A 16 36.23 -11.10 -0.96
CA PHE A 16 35.86 -9.97 -0.12
C PHE A 16 34.95 -8.99 -0.86
N PHE A 17 35.24 -8.70 -2.13
CA PHE A 17 34.39 -7.85 -2.96
C PHE A 17 33.01 -8.46 -3.18
N LEU A 18 32.93 -9.78 -3.42
CA LEU A 18 31.66 -10.50 -3.53
C LEU A 18 30.87 -10.45 -2.21
N MET A 19 31.54 -10.65 -1.07
CA MET A 19 30.90 -10.53 0.25
C MET A 19 30.35 -9.13 0.50
N LEU A 20 31.10 -8.09 0.12
CA LEU A 20 30.66 -6.70 0.21
C LEU A 20 29.43 -6.44 -0.67
N LEU A 21 29.41 -6.95 -1.91
CA LEU A 21 28.25 -6.84 -2.80
C LEU A 21 27.02 -7.55 -2.24
N ILE A 22 27.18 -8.71 -1.60
CA ILE A 22 26.09 -9.43 -0.94
C ILE A 22 25.52 -8.60 0.21
N ILE A 23 26.37 -8.02 1.06
CA ILE A 23 25.94 -7.16 2.18
C ILE A 23 25.18 -5.94 1.67
N VAL A 24 25.71 -5.23 0.67
CA VAL A 24 25.04 -4.06 0.09
C VAL A 24 23.67 -4.44 -0.48
N ASN A 25 23.56 -5.57 -1.20
CA ASN A 25 22.28 -6.06 -1.70
C ASN A 25 21.29 -6.34 -0.57
N ILE A 26 21.73 -6.98 0.51
CA ILE A 26 20.87 -7.22 1.68
C ILE A 26 20.35 -5.90 2.26
N PHE A 27 21.22 -4.91 2.46
CA PHE A 27 20.78 -3.63 3.02
C PHE A 27 19.81 -2.87 2.11
N VAL A 28 20.09 -2.83 0.80
CA VAL A 28 19.25 -2.10 -0.17
C VAL A 28 17.90 -2.81 -0.38
N PHE A 29 17.89 -4.14 -0.54
CA PHE A 29 16.70 -4.88 -0.94
C PHE A 29 15.91 -5.50 0.23
N ILE A 30 16.57 -5.83 1.35
CA ILE A 30 15.90 -6.46 2.52
C ILE A 30 15.50 -5.43 3.57
N SER A 31 16.25 -4.34 3.73
CA SER A 31 15.99 -3.31 4.75
C SER A 31 15.54 -1.97 4.16
N GLY A 32 15.05 -1.99 2.92
CA GLY A 32 14.64 -0.78 2.21
C GLY A 32 13.48 -0.04 2.89
N PRO A 33 13.32 1.28 2.64
CA PRO A 33 12.26 2.11 3.22
C PRO A 33 10.84 1.55 3.03
N ALA A 34 10.56 0.92 1.89
CA ALA A 34 9.26 0.32 1.59
C ALA A 34 8.88 -0.78 2.58
N ARG A 35 9.81 -1.69 2.91
CA ARG A 35 9.54 -2.77 3.87
C ARG A 35 9.36 -2.27 5.30
N LYS A 36 10.06 -1.19 5.67
CA LYS A 36 9.85 -0.53 6.95
C LYS A 36 8.42 0.03 7.05
N ILE A 37 7.97 0.73 6.02
CA ILE A 37 6.60 1.26 5.96
C ILE A 37 5.57 0.13 6.05
N GLU A 38 5.77 -0.97 5.33
CA GLU A 38 4.87 -2.12 5.44
C GLU A 38 4.86 -2.74 6.84
N ALA A 39 6.02 -2.84 7.49
CA ALA A 39 6.12 -3.36 8.85
C ALA A 39 5.40 -2.44 9.85
N ASP A 40 5.55 -1.13 9.71
CA ASP A 40 4.89 -0.14 10.55
C ASP A 40 3.37 -0.16 10.33
N ASN A 41 2.91 -0.26 9.07
CA ASN A 41 1.49 -0.42 8.74
C ASN A 41 0.91 -1.70 9.36
N ARG A 42 1.64 -2.82 9.31
CA ARG A 42 1.19 -4.09 9.93
C ARG A 42 1.06 -3.98 11.44
N LYS A 43 2.03 -3.34 12.10
CA LYS A 43 1.98 -3.12 13.55
C LYS A 43 0.78 -2.24 13.95
N LEU A 44 0.59 -1.13 13.24
CA LEU A 44 -0.54 -0.25 13.49
C LEU A 44 -1.88 -0.97 13.29
N PHE A 45 -2.00 -1.73 12.19
CA PHE A 45 -3.20 -2.52 11.93
C PHE A 45 -3.46 -3.55 13.04
N GLN A 46 -2.45 -4.27 13.50
CA GLN A 46 -2.58 -5.22 14.63
C GLN A 46 -3.04 -4.51 15.91
N GLN A 47 -2.44 -3.36 16.23
CA GLN A 47 -2.85 -2.56 17.39
C GLN A 47 -4.32 -2.15 17.29
N VAL A 48 -4.81 -1.74 16.12
CA VAL A 48 -6.22 -1.37 15.91
C VAL A 48 -7.13 -2.58 16.06
N VAL A 49 -6.76 -3.72 15.47
CA VAL A 49 -7.53 -4.97 15.60
C VAL A 49 -7.69 -5.37 17.06
N GLU A 50 -6.61 -5.30 17.85
CA GLU A 50 -6.62 -5.62 19.27
C GLU A 50 -7.41 -4.58 20.09
N SER A 51 -7.16 -3.28 19.85
CA SER A 51 -7.75 -2.19 20.65
C SER A 51 -9.27 -2.09 20.48
N TYR A 52 -9.78 -2.42 19.29
CA TYR A 52 -11.21 -2.37 18.98
C TYR A 52 -11.86 -3.76 18.93
N ALA A 53 -11.14 -4.82 19.33
CA ALA A 53 -11.60 -6.21 19.30
C ALA A 53 -12.23 -6.61 17.95
N LEU A 54 -11.58 -6.24 16.84
CA LEU A 54 -12.09 -6.47 15.50
C LEU A 54 -11.94 -7.96 15.11
N THR A 55 -13.00 -8.52 14.54
CA THR A 55 -13.00 -9.89 14.02
C THR A 55 -12.96 -9.89 12.50
N ASP A 56 -12.25 -10.86 11.90
CA ASP A 56 -12.14 -11.04 10.45
C ASP A 56 -11.70 -9.76 9.71
N ALA A 57 -10.79 -9.01 10.32
CA ALA A 57 -10.31 -7.75 9.76
C ALA A 57 -9.21 -7.99 8.72
N ALA A 58 -9.24 -7.21 7.63
CA ALA A 58 -8.21 -7.25 6.60
C ALA A 58 -7.76 -5.84 6.22
N PHE A 59 -6.47 -5.59 6.28
CA PHE A 59 -5.88 -4.34 5.82
C PHE A 59 -6.14 -4.15 4.32
N VAL A 60 -6.64 -2.98 3.93
CA VAL A 60 -6.93 -2.64 2.53
C VAL A 60 -5.81 -1.80 1.97
N ASN A 61 -5.64 -0.58 2.48
CA ASN A 61 -4.66 0.35 1.97
C ASN A 61 -4.36 1.48 2.96
N ARG A 62 -3.23 2.15 2.74
CA ARG A 62 -2.88 3.44 3.32
C ARG A 62 -3.02 4.49 2.24
N HIS A 63 -3.89 5.45 2.48
CA HIS A 63 -4.14 6.57 1.59
C HIS A 63 -3.52 7.85 2.15
N VAL A 64 -2.96 8.69 1.27
CA VAL A 64 -2.36 9.98 1.65
C VAL A 64 -2.88 11.06 0.72
N HIS A 65 -3.67 11.98 1.28
CA HIS A 65 -4.08 13.21 0.60
C HIS A 65 -3.91 14.40 1.55
N ASP A 66 -4.98 14.84 2.23
CA ASP A 66 -4.91 15.90 3.25
C ASP A 66 -4.34 15.37 4.58
N ARG A 67 -4.61 14.09 4.84
CA ARG A 67 -4.12 13.34 5.99
C ARG A 67 -3.81 11.91 5.57
N ILE A 68 -2.95 11.25 6.34
CA ILE A 68 -2.72 9.82 6.19
C ILE A 68 -3.92 9.10 6.80
N THR A 69 -4.62 8.31 5.99
CA THR A 69 -5.76 7.50 6.41
C THR A 69 -5.51 6.05 6.06
N TYR A 70 -5.75 5.17 7.01
CA TYR A 70 -5.68 3.74 6.81
C TYR A 70 -7.09 3.18 6.69
N VAL A 71 -7.26 2.21 5.80
CA VAL A 71 -8.54 1.56 5.53
C VAL A 71 -8.40 0.07 5.76
N ALA A 72 -9.38 -0.53 6.43
CA ALA A 72 -9.47 -1.96 6.60
C ALA A 72 -10.92 -2.45 6.46
N TYR A 73 -11.08 -3.66 5.96
CA TYR A 73 -12.33 -4.40 6.05
C TYR A 73 -12.49 -4.99 7.45
N VAL A 74 -13.74 -5.14 7.89
CA VAL A 74 -14.12 -5.84 9.11
C VAL A 74 -15.36 -6.71 8.82
N GLY A 75 -15.44 -7.85 9.51
CA GLY A 75 -16.54 -8.82 9.39
C GLY A 75 -16.24 -9.89 8.34
N SER A 76 -16.80 -11.09 8.56
CA SER A 76 -16.42 -12.31 7.83
C SER A 76 -16.57 -12.20 6.30
N ASN A 77 -17.49 -11.35 5.84
CA ASN A 77 -17.76 -11.11 4.42
C ASN A 77 -17.28 -9.72 3.93
N LYS A 78 -16.37 -9.05 4.65
CA LYS A 78 -15.91 -7.69 4.33
C LYS A 78 -17.07 -6.69 4.22
N GLU A 79 -18.06 -6.87 5.09
CA GLU A 79 -19.31 -6.13 5.10
C GLU A 79 -19.16 -4.67 5.55
N LYS A 80 -18.08 -4.37 6.27
CA LYS A 80 -17.79 -3.03 6.79
C LYS A 80 -16.39 -2.57 6.43
N LEU A 81 -16.26 -1.25 6.34
CA LEU A 81 -14.99 -0.54 6.26
C LEU A 81 -14.79 0.30 7.51
N ILE A 82 -13.57 0.25 8.04
CA ILE A 82 -13.10 1.17 9.06
C ILE A 82 -12.03 2.09 8.50
N PHE A 83 -12.01 3.31 8.99
CA PHE A 83 -11.02 4.32 8.69
C PHE A 83 -10.37 4.79 9.99
N TYR A 84 -9.05 4.75 10.01
CA TYR A 84 -8.27 5.13 11.18
C TYR A 84 -7.05 5.96 10.77
N ASP A 85 -6.57 6.77 11.71
CA ASP A 85 -5.43 7.66 11.51
C ASP A 85 -4.11 6.98 11.87
N THR A 86 -3.03 7.76 11.86
CA THR A 86 -1.66 7.31 12.18
C THR A 86 -1.46 6.88 13.61
N ASP A 87 -2.34 7.30 14.52
CA ASP A 87 -2.29 6.95 15.94
C ASP A 87 -3.17 5.72 16.25
N GLY A 88 -3.84 5.18 15.23
CA GLY A 88 -4.71 4.02 15.36
C GLY A 88 -6.10 4.37 15.91
N VAL A 89 -6.48 5.65 15.86
CA VAL A 89 -7.83 6.06 16.28
C VAL A 89 -8.79 5.83 15.13
N VAL A 90 -9.78 4.96 15.34
CA VAL A 90 -10.87 4.73 14.38
C VAL A 90 -11.82 5.92 14.45
N PHE A 91 -11.91 6.69 13.36
CA PHE A 91 -12.77 7.87 13.29
C PHE A 91 -14.02 7.64 12.44
N LEU A 92 -14.09 6.55 11.68
CA LEU A 92 -15.25 6.21 10.87
C LEU A 92 -15.39 4.70 10.68
N LEU A 93 -16.62 4.23 10.77
CA LEU A 93 -17.04 2.87 10.44
C LEU A 93 -18.31 2.98 9.59
N ILE A 94 -18.31 2.33 8.43
CA ILE A 94 -19.45 2.29 7.51
C ILE A 94 -19.63 0.88 6.97
N ASP A 95 -20.81 0.60 6.42
CA ASP A 95 -20.98 -0.58 5.56
C ASP A 95 -20.18 -0.39 4.27
N THR A 96 -19.62 -1.48 3.74
CA THR A 96 -18.88 -1.46 2.48
C THR A 96 -19.83 -0.99 1.37
N PRO A 97 -19.54 0.16 0.72
CA PRO A 97 -20.45 0.74 -0.23
C PRO A 97 -20.55 -0.13 -1.49
N ALA A 98 -21.77 -0.24 -2.03
CA ALA A 98 -21.95 -0.80 -3.35
C ALA A 98 -21.23 0.05 -4.39
N ARG A 99 -20.70 -0.58 -5.44
CA ARG A 99 -20.07 0.14 -6.54
C ARG A 99 -21.13 0.94 -7.30
N PRO A 100 -20.89 2.23 -7.59
CA PRO A 100 -21.79 3.01 -8.42
C PRO A 100 -21.66 2.57 -9.89
N GLN A 101 -22.75 2.70 -10.65
CA GLN A 101 -22.79 2.32 -12.08
C GLN A 101 -21.65 2.97 -12.89
N SER A 102 -21.31 4.22 -12.59
CA SER A 102 -20.22 4.94 -13.26
C SER A 102 -18.86 4.29 -13.08
N LEU A 103 -18.61 3.61 -11.95
CA LEU A 103 -17.38 2.87 -11.72
C LEU A 103 -17.38 1.55 -12.49
N ASP A 104 -18.52 0.85 -12.51
CA ASP A 104 -18.67 -0.39 -13.28
C ASP A 104 -18.58 -0.16 -14.79
N ASP A 105 -19.07 0.98 -15.29
CA ASP A 105 -18.92 1.39 -16.68
C ASP A 105 -17.44 1.60 -17.05
N LEU A 106 -16.65 2.20 -16.15
CA LEU A 106 -15.20 2.37 -16.35
C LEU A 106 -14.49 1.01 -16.41
N LEU A 107 -14.82 0.08 -15.52
CA LEU A 107 -14.28 -1.28 -15.53
C LEU A 107 -14.65 -2.02 -16.83
N THR A 108 -15.92 -1.95 -17.23
CA THR A 108 -16.44 -2.68 -18.41
C THR A 108 -15.86 -2.12 -19.71
N SER A 109 -15.58 -0.81 -19.75
CA SER A 109 -14.91 -0.17 -20.88
C SER A 109 -13.43 -0.52 -21.02
N GLY A 110 -12.82 -1.16 -20.02
CA GLY A 110 -11.40 -1.47 -20.00
C GLY A 110 -10.49 -0.26 -19.75
N LEU A 111 -11.06 0.87 -19.31
CA LEU A 111 -10.28 2.07 -18.97
C LEU A 111 -9.56 1.93 -17.62
N ILE A 112 -10.02 1.03 -16.76
CA ILE A 112 -9.43 0.70 -15.46
C ILE A 112 -9.59 -0.81 -15.20
N GLY A 113 -8.68 -1.39 -14.42
CA GLY A 113 -8.78 -2.74 -13.87
C GLY A 113 -9.25 -2.75 -12.42
N GLU A 114 -9.68 -3.92 -11.93
CA GLU A 114 -10.03 -4.13 -10.51
C GLU A 114 -8.85 -3.84 -9.57
N SER A 115 -7.61 -4.04 -10.03
CA SER A 115 -6.38 -3.71 -9.29
C SER A 115 -6.20 -2.22 -9.03
N ASP A 116 -6.82 -1.38 -9.86
CA ASP A 116 -6.62 0.07 -9.86
C ASP A 116 -7.59 0.76 -8.89
N ILE A 117 -8.54 -0.01 -8.34
CA ILE A 117 -9.58 0.47 -7.45
C ILE A 117 -9.25 0.09 -6.01
N THR A 118 -9.25 1.10 -5.14
CA THR A 118 -9.14 0.91 -3.70
C THR A 118 -10.09 1.85 -2.97
N TYR A 119 -10.08 1.80 -1.64
CA TYR A 119 -10.87 2.69 -0.80
C TYR A 119 -9.97 3.76 -0.20
N GLY A 120 -10.50 4.97 -0.08
CA GLY A 120 -9.82 6.10 0.52
C GLY A 120 -10.78 7.04 1.23
N TYR A 121 -10.24 8.15 1.70
CA TYR A 121 -11.00 9.18 2.39
C TYR A 121 -10.62 10.56 1.88
N PHE A 122 -11.59 11.29 1.34
CA PHE A 122 -11.44 12.66 0.88
C PHE A 122 -12.67 13.47 1.29
N LYS A 123 -12.63 14.05 2.50
CA LYS A 123 -13.78 14.67 3.22
C LYS A 123 -14.94 13.71 3.53
N SER A 124 -15.12 12.66 2.72
CA SER A 124 -16.00 11.50 2.89
C SER A 124 -15.29 10.25 2.36
N PRO A 125 -15.79 9.03 2.66
CA PRO A 125 -15.34 7.81 2.00
C PRO A 125 -15.45 7.91 0.48
N VAL A 126 -14.43 7.41 -0.22
CA VAL A 126 -14.33 7.44 -1.68
C VAL A 126 -13.77 6.13 -2.22
N PHE A 127 -14.13 5.82 -3.45
CA PHE A 127 -13.36 4.93 -4.31
C PHE A 127 -12.18 5.72 -4.87
N VAL A 128 -10.99 5.16 -4.75
CA VAL A 128 -9.74 5.71 -5.29
C VAL A 128 -9.38 4.88 -6.50
N ILE A 129 -9.31 5.54 -7.65
CA ILE A 129 -8.89 4.97 -8.93
C ILE A 129 -7.48 5.51 -9.19
N ASP A 130 -6.49 4.64 -9.12
CA ASP A 130 -5.09 4.97 -9.35
C ASP A 130 -4.58 4.16 -10.54
N THR A 131 -4.39 4.84 -11.67
CA THR A 131 -3.80 4.31 -12.90
C THR A 131 -2.51 5.05 -13.22
N ASP A 132 -1.78 4.56 -14.23
CA ASP A 132 -0.54 5.20 -14.68
C ASP A 132 -0.76 6.64 -15.20
N ASP A 133 -1.94 6.93 -15.75
CA ASP A 133 -2.28 8.21 -16.38
C ASP A 133 -3.10 9.15 -15.48
N ARG A 134 -3.72 8.66 -14.41
CA ARG A 134 -4.55 9.49 -13.52
C ARG A 134 -4.67 8.98 -12.09
N LEU A 135 -4.99 9.90 -11.19
CA LEU A 135 -5.52 9.65 -9.86
C LEU A 135 -6.89 10.30 -9.76
N GLN A 136 -7.93 9.51 -9.53
CA GLN A 136 -9.31 9.98 -9.47
C GLN A 136 -9.99 9.48 -8.19
N TYR A 137 -10.66 10.38 -7.46
CA TYR A 137 -11.50 9.99 -6.33
C TYR A 137 -12.96 10.15 -6.71
N MET A 138 -13.71 9.09 -6.49
CA MET A 138 -15.14 9.01 -6.77
C MET A 138 -15.88 8.80 -5.45
N ASP A 139 -16.89 9.61 -5.16
CA ASP A 139 -17.74 9.37 -4.00
C ASP A 139 -18.55 8.08 -4.16
N VAL A 140 -19.21 7.66 -3.08
CA VAL A 140 -20.02 6.43 -3.07
C VAL A 140 -21.25 6.49 -3.99
N PHE A 141 -21.57 7.65 -4.55
CA PHE A 141 -22.67 7.85 -5.50
C PHE A 141 -22.20 7.93 -6.96
N GLY A 142 -20.90 7.79 -7.22
CA GLY A 142 -20.35 7.78 -8.57
C GLY A 142 -19.85 9.13 -9.08
N LYS A 143 -19.88 10.18 -8.25
CA LYS A 143 -19.41 11.51 -8.66
C LYS A 143 -17.92 11.64 -8.41
N THR A 144 -17.19 12.11 -9.41
CA THR A 144 -15.78 12.51 -9.24
C THR A 144 -15.67 13.73 -8.33
N VAL A 145 -14.96 13.58 -7.22
CA VAL A 145 -14.71 14.63 -6.22
C VAL A 145 -13.28 15.15 -6.25
N PHE A 146 -12.36 14.41 -6.87
CA PHE A 146 -10.98 14.82 -7.11
C PHE A 146 -10.45 14.15 -8.38
N PHE A 147 -9.64 14.87 -9.15
CA PHE A 147 -8.99 14.35 -10.34
C PHE A 147 -7.62 15.00 -10.53
N LEU A 148 -6.61 14.17 -10.74
CA LEU A 148 -5.26 14.57 -11.09
C LEU A 148 -4.79 13.73 -12.28
N LYS A 149 -4.33 14.41 -13.33
CA LYS A 149 -3.65 13.76 -14.44
C LYS A 149 -2.18 13.53 -14.07
N LYS A 150 -1.67 12.32 -14.33
CA LYS A 150 -0.28 11.95 -14.08
C LYS A 150 0.51 12.00 -15.39
N GLY A 151 1.80 12.33 -15.29
CA GLY A 151 2.71 12.31 -16.45
C GLY A 151 2.72 13.57 -17.33
N GLU A 152 2.27 14.72 -16.79
CA GLU A 152 2.53 16.04 -17.38
C GLU A 152 3.70 16.75 -16.67
#